data_AF-A0A3T0HV29-F1
#
_entry.id   AF-A0A3T0HV29-F1
#
_cell.length_a   1.000
_cell.length_b   1.000
_cell.length_c   1.000
_cell.angle_alpha   90.00
_cell.angle_beta   90.00
_cell.angle_gamma   90.00
#
_symmetry.space_group_name_H-M   'P 1'
#
loop_
_entity.id
_entity.type
_entity.pdbx_description
1 polymer ?
#
loop_
_entity_poly.entity_id
_entity_poly.type
_entity_poly.pdbx_seq_one_letter_code
_entity_poly.pdbx_strand_id
1 'polypeptide(L)'
;MLTQEDIEAIRKRAEAATRGPWIKYNKHGKWISNYPYWDYVGEINKDADYEFIVKAREDVPKLLAEIERLRAESDYWRMEHEHQRKQAEVYLEKYRLEKDKSADMVREMFGGKIEDAAKKIADELRRKLGDTNGKA
;
A
#
# COMPACT_ATOMS: atom_id res chain seq x y z
N MET A 1 3.91 -15.31 6.65
CA MET A 1 3.13 -14.31 7.43
C MET A 1 2.05 -15.08 8.18
N LEU A 2 1.71 -14.73 9.41
CA LEU A 2 0.57 -15.34 10.10
C LEU A 2 -0.70 -15.14 9.25
N THR A 3 -1.51 -16.17 9.07
CA THR A 3 -2.80 -16.06 8.40
C THR A 3 -3.87 -15.50 9.34
N GLN A 4 -5.08 -15.26 8.84
CA GLN A 4 -6.21 -14.93 9.71
C GLN A 4 -6.59 -16.11 10.62
N GLU A 5 -6.49 -17.33 10.08
CA GLU A 5 -6.74 -18.57 10.83
C GLU A 5 -5.74 -18.75 11.96
N ASP A 6 -4.45 -18.45 11.73
CA ASP A 6 -3.43 -18.50 12.77
C ASP A 6 -3.73 -17.52 13.92
N ILE A 7 -4.11 -16.28 13.59
CA ILE A 7 -4.47 -15.26 14.58
C ILE A 7 -5.67 -15.71 15.41
N GLU A 8 -6.71 -16.22 14.76
CA GLU A 8 -7.92 -16.69 15.45
C GLU A 8 -7.63 -17.91 16.31
N ALA A 9 -6.75 -18.81 15.86
CA ALA A 9 -6.31 -19.94 16.65
C ALA A 9 -5.51 -19.50 17.90
N ILE A 10 -4.65 -18.49 17.78
CA ILE A 10 -3.93 -17.91 18.94
C ILE A 10 -4.90 -17.22 19.90
N ARG A 11 -5.86 -16.44 19.38
CA ARG A 11 -6.90 -15.79 20.16
C ARG A 11 -7.69 -16.79 20.99
N LYS A 12 -8.21 -17.85 20.36
CA LYS A 12 -8.96 -18.91 21.04
C LYS A 12 -8.16 -19.56 22.16
N ARG A 13 -6.87 -19.82 21.95
CA ARG A 13 -5.98 -20.35 23.02
C ARG A 13 -5.80 -19.36 24.17
N ALA A 14 -5.63 -18.06 23.87
CA ALA A 14 -5.47 -17.02 24.88
C ALA A 14 -6.76 -16.79 25.70
N GLU A 15 -7.92 -16.89 25.06
CA GLU A 15 -9.23 -16.76 25.71
C GLU A 15 -9.62 -17.99 26.53
N ALA A 16 -9.26 -19.20 26.06
CA ALA A 16 -9.50 -20.44 26.79
C ALA A 16 -8.59 -20.62 28.01
N ALA A 17 -7.48 -19.89 28.08
CA ALA A 17 -6.60 -19.90 29.24
C ALA A 17 -7.28 -19.33 30.48
N THR A 18 -6.93 -19.87 31.66
CA THR A 18 -7.46 -19.43 32.96
C THR A 18 -7.41 -17.90 33.09
N ARG A 19 -8.50 -17.30 33.60
CA ARG A 19 -8.56 -15.85 33.82
C ARG A 19 -7.47 -15.41 34.80
N GLY A 20 -6.84 -14.29 34.50
CA GLY A 20 -5.90 -13.63 35.41
C GLY A 20 -6.62 -12.80 36.49
N PRO A 21 -5.86 -12.17 37.42
CA PRO A 21 -4.39 -12.19 37.49
C PRO A 21 -3.84 -13.55 37.92
N TRP A 22 -2.73 -13.95 37.29
CA TRP A 22 -1.96 -15.12 37.67
C TRP A 22 -0.87 -14.71 38.65
N ILE A 23 -0.83 -15.37 39.80
CA ILE A 23 0.07 -15.04 40.92
C ILE A 23 0.90 -16.26 41.31
N LYS A 24 2.11 -15.99 41.81
CA LYS A 24 3.00 -17.03 42.35
C LYS A 24 2.51 -17.46 43.73
N TYR A 25 2.29 -18.75 43.90
CA TYR A 25 1.94 -19.34 45.19
C TYR A 25 3.07 -20.25 45.68
N ASN A 26 3.70 -19.87 46.80
CA ASN A 26 4.93 -20.52 47.30
C ASN A 26 4.70 -21.48 48.49
N LYS A 27 3.47 -21.65 48.99
CA LYS A 27 3.21 -22.36 50.24
C LYS A 27 3.41 -23.88 50.14
N HIS A 28 3.27 -24.46 48.94
CA HIS A 28 3.28 -25.92 48.71
C HIS A 28 4.15 -26.38 47.53
N GLY A 29 5.00 -25.49 47.00
CA GLY A 29 5.73 -25.68 45.74
C GLY A 29 5.84 -24.35 45.00
N LYS A 30 6.49 -24.32 43.84
CA LYS A 30 6.47 -23.12 42.98
C LYS A 30 5.30 -23.25 42.00
N TRP A 31 4.11 -22.79 42.40
CA TRP A 31 2.90 -22.89 41.58
C TRP A 31 2.43 -21.53 41.07
N ILE A 32 1.70 -21.55 39.98
CA ILE A 32 0.90 -20.43 39.48
C ILE A 32 -0.56 -20.70 39.81
N SER A 33 -1.23 -19.69 40.35
CA SER A 33 -2.65 -19.74 40.65
C SER A 33 -3.35 -18.46 40.21
N ASN A 34 -4.65 -18.50 39.94
CA ASN A 34 -5.41 -17.27 39.67
C ASN A 34 -5.91 -16.64 40.99
N TYR A 35 -5.98 -15.32 41.06
CA TYR A 35 -6.59 -14.61 42.19
C TYR A 35 -7.90 -13.94 41.73
N PRO A 36 -8.97 -13.93 42.53
CA PRO A 36 -9.10 -14.41 43.91
C PRO A 36 -9.54 -15.88 44.07
N TYR A 37 -9.61 -16.65 42.98
CA TYR A 37 -10.24 -17.98 42.99
C TYR A 37 -9.33 -19.13 43.44
N TRP A 38 -8.01 -18.93 43.40
CA TRP A 38 -6.98 -19.89 43.79
C TRP A 38 -6.99 -21.21 43.00
N ASP A 39 -7.48 -21.18 41.76
CA ASP A 39 -7.40 -22.32 40.84
C ASP A 39 -5.94 -22.63 40.51
N TYR A 40 -5.63 -23.92 40.37
CA TYR A 40 -4.31 -24.35 39.90
C TYR A 40 -4.18 -24.03 38.40
N VAL A 41 -3.20 -23.17 38.06
CA VAL A 41 -2.88 -22.82 36.66
C VAL A 41 -1.72 -23.69 36.15
N GLY A 42 -0.73 -23.94 36.99
CA GLY A 42 0.42 -24.75 36.62
C GLY A 42 1.54 -24.72 37.66
N GLU A 43 2.59 -25.48 37.38
CA GLU A 43 3.83 -25.52 38.16
C GLU A 43 4.96 -24.86 37.36
N ILE A 44 5.86 -24.19 38.06
CA ILE A 44 7.02 -23.50 37.50
C ILE A 44 8.29 -24.06 38.13
N ASN A 45 9.38 -24.09 37.37
CA ASN A 45 10.67 -24.51 37.90
C ASN A 45 11.49 -23.29 38.38
N LYS A 46 11.51 -22.22 37.57
CA LYS A 46 12.27 -21.00 37.85
C LYS A 46 11.38 -19.77 37.92
N ASP A 47 11.87 -18.75 38.62
CA ASP A 47 11.16 -17.48 38.76
C ASP A 47 11.07 -16.74 37.42
N ALA A 48 12.06 -16.91 36.54
CA ALA A 48 12.02 -16.40 35.17
C ALA A 48 10.89 -17.02 34.33
N ASP A 49 10.56 -18.30 34.54
CA ASP A 49 9.46 -18.97 33.83
C ASP A 49 8.11 -18.36 34.26
N TYR A 50 7.96 -18.05 35.55
CA TYR A 50 6.79 -17.34 36.06
C TYR A 50 6.62 -15.96 35.43
N GLU A 51 7.68 -15.16 35.42
CA GLU A 51 7.64 -13.82 34.85
C GLU A 51 7.22 -13.88 33.37
N PHE A 52 7.80 -14.80 32.60
CA PHE A 52 7.44 -15.01 31.21
C PHE A 52 5.98 -15.45 31.04
N ILE A 53 5.52 -16.45 31.78
CA ILE A 53 4.16 -17.01 31.65
C ILE A 53 3.09 -15.98 32.05
N VAL A 54 3.29 -15.28 33.18
CA VAL A 54 2.35 -14.26 33.64
C VAL A 54 2.30 -13.09 32.68
N LYS A 55 3.46 -12.65 32.16
CA LYS A 55 3.48 -11.57 31.16
C LYS A 55 2.88 -11.99 29.84
N ALA A 56 3.13 -13.21 29.37
CA ALA A 56 2.51 -13.74 28.15
C ALA A 56 0.97 -13.70 28.22
N ARG A 57 0.37 -13.92 29.40
CA ARG A 57 -1.09 -13.82 29.58
C ARG A 57 -1.65 -12.42 29.31
N GLU A 58 -0.87 -11.38 29.56
CA GLU A 58 -1.21 -9.98 29.28
C GLU A 58 -0.76 -9.53 27.88
N ASP A 59 0.43 -9.97 27.47
CA ASP A 59 1.09 -9.49 26.25
C ASP A 59 0.51 -10.13 25.00
N VAL A 60 0.13 -11.41 25.02
CA VAL A 60 -0.48 -12.07 23.84
C VAL A 60 -1.75 -11.36 23.38
N PRO A 61 -2.73 -11.03 24.25
CA PRO A 61 -3.89 -10.23 23.83
C PRO A 61 -3.53 -8.86 23.25
N LYS A 62 -2.56 -8.14 23.85
CA LYS A 62 -2.11 -6.83 23.36
C LYS A 62 -1.45 -6.95 21.97
N LEU A 63 -0.62 -7.96 21.77
CA LEU A 63 0.04 -8.24 20.50
C LEU A 63 -0.97 -8.62 19.41
N LEU A 64 -2.00 -9.41 19.74
CA LEU A 64 -3.09 -9.70 18.79
C LEU A 64 -3.83 -8.42 18.37
N ALA A 65 -4.17 -7.56 19.33
CA ALA A 65 -4.81 -6.28 19.04
C ALA A 65 -3.92 -5.38 18.15
N GLU A 66 -2.61 -5.36 18.41
CA GLU A 66 -1.67 -4.58 17.59
C GLU A 66 -1.51 -5.14 16.17
N ILE A 67 -1.51 -6.46 16.01
CA ILE A 67 -1.49 -7.09 14.67
C ILE A 67 -2.76 -6.70 13.89
N GLU A 68 -3.93 -6.72 14.52
CA GLU A 68 -5.17 -6.31 13.86
C GLU A 68 -5.15 -4.84 13.47
N ARG A 69 -4.67 -3.96 14.36
CA ARG A 69 -4.49 -2.53 14.08
C ARG A 69 -3.60 -2.31 12.86
N LEU A 70 -2.42 -2.96 12.84
CA LEU A 70 -1.45 -2.84 11.73
C LEU A 70 -2.00 -3.38 10.41
N ARG A 71 -2.79 -4.45 10.44
CA ARG A 71 -3.45 -4.98 9.24
C ARG A 71 -4.48 -4.01 8.70
N ALA A 72 -5.34 -3.48 9.56
CA ALA A 72 -6.34 -2.48 9.16
C ALA A 72 -5.67 -1.23 8.55
N GLU A 73 -4.57 -0.78 9.16
CA GLU A 73 -3.77 0.33 8.63
C GLU A 73 -3.14 -0.02 7.27
N SER A 74 -2.57 -1.21 7.10
CA SER A 74 -1.99 -1.64 5.82
C SER A 74 -3.04 -1.76 4.72
N ASP A 75 -4.24 -2.24 5.04
CA ASP A 75 -5.33 -2.37 4.08
C ASP A 75 -5.87 -1.00 3.67
N TYR A 76 -6.01 -0.07 4.63
CA TYR A 76 -6.33 1.32 4.36
C TYR A 76 -5.34 1.96 3.38
N TRP A 77 -4.04 1.88 3.66
CA TRP A 77 -3.02 2.47 2.78
C TRP A 77 -2.99 1.83 1.40
N ARG A 78 -3.27 0.53 1.30
CA ARG A 78 -3.37 -0.17 0.01
C ARG A 78 -4.54 0.39 -0.82
N MET A 79 -5.70 0.56 -0.20
CA MET A 79 -6.88 1.12 -0.85
C MET A 79 -6.64 2.57 -1.28
N GLU A 80 -6.06 3.38 -0.40
CA GLU A 80 -5.75 4.78 -0.66
C GLU A 80 -4.73 4.92 -1.81
N HIS A 81 -3.68 4.11 -1.81
CA HIS A 81 -2.70 4.09 -2.90
C HIS A 81 -3.35 3.68 -4.23
N GLU A 82 -4.24 2.68 -4.23
CA GLU A 82 -4.98 2.30 -5.44
C GLU A 82 -5.89 3.43 -5.93
N HIS A 83 -6.56 4.13 -5.03
CA HIS A 83 -7.38 5.28 -5.35
C HIS A 83 -6.57 6.40 -6.00
N GLN A 84 -5.43 6.76 -5.39
CA GLN A 84 -4.51 7.76 -5.93
C GLN A 84 -3.97 7.37 -7.31
N ARG A 85 -3.60 6.10 -7.50
CA ARG A 85 -3.16 5.59 -8.81
C ARG A 85 -4.23 5.79 -9.88
N LYS A 86 -5.49 5.44 -9.59
CA LYS A 86 -6.61 5.62 -10.53
C LYS A 86 -6.86 7.10 -10.83
N GLN A 87 -6.79 7.98 -9.83
CA GLN A 87 -6.91 9.42 -10.05
C GLN A 87 -5.79 9.95 -10.96
N ALA A 88 -4.55 9.51 -10.74
CA ALA A 88 -3.42 9.90 -11.57
C ALA A 88 -3.59 9.43 -13.02
N GLU A 89 -4.07 8.21 -13.25
CA GLU A 89 -4.36 7.68 -14.58
C GLU A 89 -5.41 8.52 -15.32
N VAL A 90 -6.50 8.88 -14.64
CA VAL A 90 -7.54 9.75 -15.21
C VAL A 90 -6.98 11.12 -15.56
N TYR A 91 -6.16 11.71 -14.68
CA TYR A 91 -5.52 13.00 -14.93
C TYR A 91 -4.57 12.96 -16.12
N LEU A 92 -3.74 11.92 -16.23
CA LEU A 92 -2.80 11.74 -17.34
C LEU A 92 -3.53 11.55 -18.67
N GLU A 93 -4.63 10.79 -18.69
CA GLU A 93 -5.43 10.61 -19.90
C GLU A 93 -6.10 11.91 -20.34
N LYS A 94 -6.63 12.68 -19.39
CA LYS A 94 -7.18 14.02 -19.68
C LYS A 94 -6.11 14.93 -20.29
N TYR A 95 -4.93 14.98 -19.67
CA TYR A 95 -3.81 15.78 -20.16
C TYR A 95 -3.37 15.35 -21.58
N ARG A 96 -3.30 14.04 -21.84
CA ARG A 96 -3.00 13.50 -23.16
C ARG A 96 -4.01 13.97 -24.21
N LEU A 97 -5.30 13.83 -23.93
CA LEU A 97 -6.37 14.26 -24.84
C LEU A 97 -6.34 15.77 -25.12
N GLU A 98 -6.06 16.59 -24.09
CA GLU A 98 -5.92 18.05 -24.28
C GLU A 98 -4.71 18.40 -25.15
N LYS A 99 -3.59 17.69 -24.97
CA LYS A 99 -2.38 17.87 -25.76
C LYS A 99 -2.59 17.46 -27.22
N ASP A 100 -3.24 16.33 -27.47
CA ASP A 100 -3.56 15.83 -28.81
C ASP A 100 -4.50 16.82 -29.54
N LYS A 101 -5.58 17.26 -28.88
CA LYS A 101 -6.48 18.32 -29.42
C LYS A 101 -5.73 19.60 -29.77
N SER A 102 -4.82 20.04 -28.90
CA SER A 102 -4.03 21.25 -29.14
C SER A 102 -3.10 21.08 -30.35
N ALA A 103 -2.49 19.90 -30.50
CA ALA A 103 -1.65 19.59 -31.65
C ALA A 103 -2.46 19.57 -32.97
N ASP A 104 -3.65 18.95 -32.95
CA ASP A 104 -4.56 18.93 -34.09
C ASP A 104 -5.01 20.34 -34.49
N MET A 105 -5.37 21.17 -33.50
CA MET A 105 -5.76 22.57 -33.72
C MET A 105 -4.62 23.41 -34.34
N VAL A 106 -3.38 23.24 -33.89
CA VAL A 106 -2.21 23.90 -34.50
C VAL A 106 -1.99 23.42 -35.93
N ARG A 107 -2.14 22.10 -36.17
CA ARG A 107 -2.04 21.53 -37.52
C ARG A 107 -3.12 22.09 -38.45
N GLU A 108 -4.35 22.27 -37.98
CA GLU A 108 -5.43 22.86 -38.76
C GLU A 108 -5.19 24.36 -39.05
N MET A 109 -4.81 25.14 -38.04
CA MET A 109 -4.62 26.60 -38.18
C MET A 109 -3.41 26.98 -39.06
N PHE A 110 -2.36 26.16 -39.04
CA PHE A 110 -1.07 26.51 -39.65
C PHE A 110 -0.58 25.51 -40.70
N GLY A 111 -1.07 24.27 -40.72
CA GLY A 111 -0.62 23.22 -41.66
C GLY A 111 -0.84 23.58 -43.12
N GLY A 112 -2.06 24.00 -43.48
CA GLY A 112 -2.36 24.43 -44.86
C GLY A 112 -1.55 25.66 -45.29
N LYS A 113 -1.32 26.61 -44.36
CA LYS A 113 -0.52 27.82 -44.64
C LYS A 113 0.95 27.50 -44.87
N ILE A 114 1.49 26.52 -44.15
CA ILE A 114 2.87 26.06 -44.30
C ILE A 114 3.02 25.27 -45.61
N GLU A 115 2.07 24.39 -45.94
CA GLU A 115 2.06 23.64 -47.20
C GLU A 115 1.94 24.56 -48.42
N ASP A 116 1.04 25.55 -48.36
CA ASP A 116 0.86 26.54 -49.43
C ASP A 116 2.10 27.43 -49.61
N ALA A 117 2.72 27.85 -48.50
CA ALA A 117 3.96 28.61 -48.53
C ALA A 117 5.12 27.77 -49.11
N ALA A 118 5.25 26.51 -48.70
CA ALA A 118 6.25 25.59 -49.22
C ALA A 118 6.06 25.33 -50.72
N LYS A 119 4.82 25.19 -51.17
CA LYS A 119 4.47 25.00 -52.59
C LYS A 119 4.82 26.24 -53.42
N LYS A 120 4.48 27.44 -52.93
CA LYS A 120 4.89 28.70 -53.56
C LYS A 120 6.41 28.83 -53.70
N ILE A 121 7.16 28.53 -52.63
CA ILE A 121 8.64 28.58 -52.66
C ILE A 121 9.18 27.55 -53.66
N ALA A 122 8.64 26.33 -53.67
CA ALA A 122 9.07 25.28 -54.60
C ALA A 122 8.82 25.66 -56.06
N ASP A 123 7.65 26.22 -56.38
CA ASP A 123 7.31 26.67 -57.73
C ASP A 123 8.20 27.85 -58.17
N GLU A 124 8.50 28.77 -57.26
CA GLU A 124 9.37 29.92 -57.52
C GLU A 124 10.83 29.51 -57.75
N LEU A 125 11.34 28.55 -56.96
CA LEU A 125 12.66 27.93 -57.18
C LEU A 125 12.72 27.19 -58.52
N ARG A 126 11.68 26.43 -58.86
CA ARG A 126 11.58 25.69 -60.12
C ARG A 126 11.57 26.63 -61.33
N ARG A 127 10.93 27.80 -61.22
CA ARG A 127 10.97 28.86 -62.25
C ARG A 127 12.37 29.47 -62.40
N LYS A 128 13.02 29.83 -61.29
CA LYS A 128 14.40 30.39 -61.31
C LYS A 128 15.45 29.41 -61.83
N LEU A 129 15.29 28.12 -61.55
CA LEU A 129 16.17 27.05 -62.04
C LEU A 129 15.85 26.63 -63.49
N GLY A 130 14.60 26.79 -63.94
CA GLY A 130 14.22 26.57 -65.34
C GLY A 130 14.74 27.67 -66.29
N ASP A 131 14.71 28.93 -65.85
CA ASP A 131 15.22 30.07 -66.63
C ASP A 131 16.76 30.09 -66.78
N THR A 132 17.49 29.34 -65.95
CA THR A 132 18.96 29.25 -66.02
C THR A 132 19.47 28.23 -67.04
N ASN A 133 18.61 27.32 -67.54
CA ASN A 133 18.96 26.38 -68.61
C ASN A 133 18.67 26.91 -70.03
N GLY A 134 18.18 28.14 -70.17
CA GLY A 134 17.89 28.79 -71.46
C GLY A 134 18.91 29.86 -71.89
N LYS A 135 20.00 30.06 -71.13
CA LYS A 135 21.08 30.99 -71.46
C LYS A 135 22.44 30.27 -71.42
N ALA A 136 22.68 29.43 -72.41
CA ALA A 136 24.01 29.00 -72.83
C ALA A 136 24.04 29.01 -74.36
#